data_AF-A0AAV1KVQ5-F1
#
_entry.id   AF-A0AAV1KVQ5-F1
#
_cell.length_a   1.000
_cell.length_b   1.000
_cell.length_c   1.000
_cell.angle_alpha   90.00
_cell.angle_beta   90.00
_cell.angle_gamma   90.00
#
_symmetry.space_group_name_H-M   'P 1'
#
loop_
_entity.id
_entity.type
_entity.pdbx_description
1 polymer ?
#
loop_
_entity_poly.entity_id
_entity_poly.type
_entity_poly.pdbx_seq_one_letter_code
_entity_poly.pdbx_strand_id
1 'polypeptide(L)'
;MEQPPSASTKGMEIDVLEELVGSVKKIVSRKRKLVKILTNIATETLSDSVSQRLDQAQSLSRNKDLLENFYLLNKQAQTFLFMQLKQIHKSKMARRFTLDEKLMALLIMKQSPKSYKLLEKMFALPSKRTLNRLSEKVSIQPGLNPLIFEHISNTTKKWDTKQKLCIIRPTYLGESEYRLCEV
;
A
#
# COMPACT_ATOMS: atom_id res chain seq x y z
N MET A 1 40.78 -2.85 -71.11
CA MET A 1 40.79 -2.94 -69.64
C MET A 1 39.48 -2.38 -69.14
N GLU A 2 38.84 -3.13 -68.25
CA GLU A 2 37.44 -3.07 -67.86
C GLU A 2 36.99 -1.72 -67.28
N GLN A 3 35.77 -1.30 -67.62
CA GLN A 3 34.95 -0.48 -66.74
C GLN A 3 33.85 -1.39 -66.14
N PRO A 4 33.63 -1.37 -64.81
CA PRO A 4 32.63 -2.23 -64.17
C PRO A 4 31.22 -1.60 -64.25
N PRO A 5 30.15 -2.39 -64.38
CA PRO A 5 28.80 -1.87 -64.26
C PRO A 5 28.44 -1.57 -62.81
N SER A 6 27.98 -0.35 -62.58
CA SER A 6 27.51 0.18 -61.30
C SER A 6 26.15 -0.40 -60.88
N ALA A 7 26.13 -1.00 -59.69
CA ALA A 7 25.10 -0.98 -58.65
C ALA A 7 23.61 -1.03 -59.06
N SER A 8 23.00 -2.21 -58.85
CA SER A 8 21.55 -2.38 -58.64
C SER A 8 21.27 -2.48 -57.13
N THR A 9 20.91 -1.37 -56.49
CA THR A 9 20.56 -1.31 -55.05
C THR A 9 19.20 -0.66 -54.76
N LYS A 10 18.51 -0.12 -55.78
CA LYS A 10 17.24 0.61 -55.58
C LYS A 10 15.98 -0.26 -55.44
N GLY A 11 16.03 -1.53 -55.84
CA GLY A 11 14.88 -2.44 -55.75
C GLY A 11 14.63 -2.98 -54.34
N MET A 12 15.69 -3.32 -53.60
CA MET A 12 15.60 -3.92 -52.27
C MET A 12 15.07 -2.97 -51.18
N GLU A 13 15.29 -1.65 -51.31
CA GLU A 13 14.81 -0.67 -50.32
C GLU A 13 13.30 -0.43 -50.40
N ILE A 14 12.68 -0.54 -51.58
CA ILE A 14 11.26 -0.24 -51.78
C ILE A 14 10.38 -1.36 -51.22
N ASP A 15 10.78 -2.62 -51.42
CA ASP A 15 10.04 -3.78 -50.90
C ASP A 15 10.04 -3.82 -49.36
N VAL A 16 11.18 -3.47 -48.73
CA VAL A 16 11.30 -3.38 -47.27
C VAL A 16 10.44 -2.24 -46.70
N LEU A 17 10.33 -1.12 -47.43
CA LEU A 17 9.48 0.00 -47.04
C LEU A 17 7.98 -0.36 -47.14
N GLU A 18 7.55 -1.09 -48.16
CA GLU A 18 6.15 -1.54 -48.27
C GLU A 18 5.78 -2.52 -47.15
N GLU A 19 6.69 -3.44 -46.78
CA GLU A 19 6.46 -4.40 -45.69
C GLU A 19 6.34 -3.70 -44.32
N LEU A 20 7.20 -2.71 -44.06
CA LEU A 20 7.14 -1.88 -42.86
C LEU A 20 5.83 -1.08 -42.79
N VAL A 21 5.39 -0.49 -43.90
CA VAL A 21 4.11 0.23 -43.99
C VAL A 21 2.92 -0.71 -43.73
N GLY A 22 2.96 -1.93 -44.27
CA GLY A 22 1.97 -2.97 -44.01
C GLY A 22 1.89 -3.35 -42.53
N SER A 23 3.04 -3.48 -41.87
CA SER A 23 3.13 -3.79 -40.44
C SER A 23 2.60 -2.65 -39.55
N VAL A 24 2.92 -1.39 -39.86
CA VAL A 24 2.40 -0.21 -39.16
C VAL A 24 0.88 -0.12 -39.30
N LYS A 25 0.32 -0.36 -40.50
CA LYS A 25 -1.14 -0.38 -40.72
C LYS A 25 -1.84 -1.45 -39.88
N LYS A 26 -1.24 -2.63 -39.71
CA LYS A 26 -1.76 -3.70 -38.83
C LYS A 26 -1.77 -3.27 -37.35
N ILE A 27 -0.72 -2.61 -36.88
CA ILE A 27 -0.62 -2.10 -35.49
C ILE A 27 -1.69 -1.02 -35.22
N VAL A 28 -1.85 -0.06 -36.13
CA VAL A 28 -2.88 0.99 -36.02
C VAL A 28 -4.28 0.38 -35.98
N SER A 29 -4.54 -0.63 -36.80
CA SER A 29 -5.83 -1.33 -36.84
C SER A 29 -6.11 -2.09 -35.53
N ARG A 30 -5.10 -2.76 -34.96
CA ARG A 30 -5.20 -3.42 -33.64
C ARG A 30 -5.49 -2.41 -32.52
N LYS A 31 -4.79 -1.27 -32.52
CA LYS A 31 -5.03 -0.17 -31.55
C LYS A 31 -6.46 0.34 -31.62
N ARG A 32 -7.02 0.55 -32.82
CA ARG A 32 -8.42 0.97 -33.02
C ARG A 32 -9.42 -0.06 -32.49
N LYS A 33 -9.18 -1.36 -32.74
CA LYS A 33 -10.03 -2.43 -32.19
C LYS A 33 -10.00 -2.47 -30.67
N LEU A 34 -8.81 -2.31 -30.08
CA LEU A 34 -8.63 -2.31 -28.63
C LEU A 34 -9.32 -1.11 -27.97
N VAL A 35 -9.22 0.08 -28.58
CA VAL A 35 -9.98 1.27 -28.13
C VAL A 35 -11.48 1.04 -28.18
N LYS A 36 -12.02 0.39 -29.23
CA LYS A 36 -13.45 0.05 -29.31
C LYS A 36 -13.91 -0.92 -28.22
N ILE A 37 -13.09 -1.92 -27.91
CA ILE A 37 -13.38 -2.86 -26.82
C ILE A 37 -13.41 -2.12 -25.48
N LEU A 38 -12.41 -1.28 -25.22
CA LEU A 38 -12.36 -0.48 -23.99
C LEU A 38 -13.56 0.49 -23.86
N THR A 39 -14.01 1.09 -24.97
CA THR A 39 -15.21 1.95 -24.95
C THR A 39 -16.49 1.17 -24.68
N ASN A 40 -16.62 -0.04 -25.24
CA ASN A 40 -17.81 -0.87 -25.00
C ASN A 40 -17.88 -1.34 -23.54
N ILE A 41 -16.75 -1.76 -22.96
CA ILE A 41 -16.66 -2.13 -21.54
C ILE A 41 -16.96 -0.91 -20.64
N ALA A 42 -16.47 0.28 -21.02
CA ALA A 42 -16.79 1.51 -20.30
C ALA A 42 -18.28 1.86 -20.38
N THR A 43 -18.93 1.65 -21.53
CA THR A 43 -20.37 1.88 -21.66
C THR A 43 -21.20 0.86 -20.87
N GLU A 44 -20.80 -0.41 -20.84
CA GLU A 44 -21.46 -1.46 -20.06
C GLU A 44 -21.43 -1.12 -18.56
N THR A 45 -20.26 -0.79 -18.03
CA THR A 45 -20.07 -0.46 -16.60
C THR A 45 -20.73 0.85 -16.14
N LEU A 46 -21.01 1.78 -17.07
CA LEU A 46 -21.78 3.01 -16.80
C LEU A 46 -23.30 2.83 -16.94
N SER A 47 -23.73 1.75 -17.61
CA SER A 47 -25.14 1.49 -17.96
C SER A 47 -25.91 0.60 -16.98
N ASP A 48 -25.23 -0.01 -16.00
CA ASP A 48 -25.89 -0.87 -15.02
C ASP A 48 -26.98 -0.09 -14.29
N SER A 49 -28.22 -0.55 -14.46
CA SER A 49 -29.38 0.02 -13.80
C SER A 49 -29.21 -0.06 -12.28
N VAL A 50 -29.73 0.94 -11.55
CA VAL A 50 -29.69 0.96 -10.08
C VAL A 50 -30.19 -0.35 -9.48
N SER A 51 -31.21 -0.97 -10.10
CA SER A 51 -31.73 -2.29 -9.69
C SER A 51 -30.67 -3.39 -9.79
N GLN A 52 -29.93 -3.47 -10.90
CA GLN A 52 -28.88 -4.48 -11.10
C GLN A 52 -27.74 -4.30 -10.09
N ARG A 53 -27.40 -3.05 -9.77
CA ARG A 53 -26.38 -2.74 -8.74
C ARG A 53 -26.85 -3.15 -7.35
N LEU A 54 -28.13 -2.99 -7.03
CA LEU A 54 -28.71 -3.44 -5.77
C LEU A 54 -28.72 -4.97 -5.69
N ASP A 55 -29.08 -5.66 -6.77
CA ASP A 55 -29.09 -7.13 -6.84
C ASP A 55 -27.67 -7.72 -6.67
N GLN A 56 -26.67 -7.12 -7.32
CA GLN A 56 -25.27 -7.49 -7.15
C GLN A 56 -24.75 -7.22 -5.72
N ALA A 57 -25.11 -6.08 -5.12
CA ALA A 57 -24.76 -5.80 -3.73
C ALA A 57 -25.43 -6.79 -2.77
N GLN A 58 -26.67 -7.17 -3.07
CA GLN A 58 -27.42 -8.13 -2.27
C GLN A 58 -26.84 -9.55 -2.39
N SER A 59 -26.40 -9.97 -3.58
CA SER A 59 -25.76 -11.28 -3.76
C SER A 59 -24.43 -11.39 -3.01
N LEU A 60 -23.62 -10.33 -3.02
CA LEU A 60 -22.39 -10.24 -2.23
C LEU A 60 -22.67 -10.22 -0.72
N SER A 61 -23.67 -9.46 -0.28
CA SER A 61 -24.06 -9.40 1.14
C SER A 61 -24.66 -10.73 1.65
N ARG A 62 -25.23 -11.54 0.77
CA ARG A 62 -25.77 -12.87 1.10
C ARG A 62 -24.68 -13.93 1.26
N ASN A 63 -23.44 -13.66 0.81
CA ASN A 63 -22.32 -14.57 0.98
C ASN A 63 -21.83 -14.54 2.44
N LYS A 64 -22.45 -15.39 3.27
CA LYS A 64 -22.13 -15.52 4.70
C LYS A 64 -20.66 -15.85 4.93
N ASP A 65 -20.06 -16.66 4.07
CA ASP A 65 -18.66 -17.09 4.22
C ASP A 65 -17.69 -15.90 4.19
N LEU A 66 -17.97 -14.89 3.36
CA LEU A 66 -17.14 -13.68 3.33
C LEU A 66 -17.21 -12.93 4.67
N LEU A 67 -18.41 -12.76 5.21
CA LEU A 67 -18.63 -12.03 6.45
C LEU A 67 -18.01 -12.78 7.64
N GLU A 68 -18.25 -14.08 7.76
CA GLU A 68 -17.66 -14.92 8.81
C GLU A 68 -16.12 -14.87 8.75
N ASN A 69 -15.54 -15.11 7.57
CA ASN A 69 -14.09 -15.07 7.38
C ASN A 69 -13.49 -13.69 7.67
N PHE A 70 -14.25 -12.62 7.41
CA PHE A 70 -13.81 -11.27 7.73
C PHE A 70 -13.71 -11.05 9.25
N TYR A 71 -14.69 -11.52 10.02
CA TYR A 71 -14.67 -11.39 11.48
C TYR A 71 -13.62 -12.27 12.16
N LEU A 72 -13.23 -13.38 11.52
CA LEU A 72 -12.11 -14.23 11.93
C LEU A 72 -10.73 -13.54 11.83
N LEU A 73 -10.61 -12.46 11.05
CA LEU A 73 -9.33 -11.76 10.87
C LEU A 73 -8.92 -10.98 12.13
N ASN A 74 -7.62 -10.74 12.28
CA ASN A 74 -7.10 -9.83 13.30
C ASN A 74 -7.69 -8.42 13.14
N LYS A 75 -7.95 -7.73 14.25
CA LYS A 75 -8.49 -6.35 14.25
C LYS A 75 -7.69 -5.38 13.34
N GLN A 76 -6.37 -5.51 13.32
CA GLN A 76 -5.51 -4.70 12.45
C GLN A 76 -5.72 -5.04 10.96
N ALA A 77 -5.87 -6.32 10.62
CA ALA A 77 -6.15 -6.76 9.25
C ALA A 77 -7.54 -6.30 8.80
N GLN A 78 -8.56 -6.41 9.67
CA GLN A 78 -9.90 -5.89 9.40
C GLN A 78 -9.86 -4.36 9.15
N THR A 79 -9.15 -3.62 10.00
CA THR A 79 -8.96 -2.16 9.85
C THR A 79 -8.27 -1.83 8.53
N PHE A 80 -7.23 -2.58 8.17
CA PHE A 80 -6.53 -2.40 6.89
C PHE A 80 -7.45 -2.64 5.69
N LEU A 81 -8.22 -3.72 5.69
CA LEU A 81 -9.15 -4.05 4.61
C LEU A 81 -10.26 -3.00 4.49
N PHE A 82 -10.90 -2.61 5.60
CA PHE A 82 -11.90 -1.55 5.59
C PHE A 82 -11.33 -0.24 5.07
N MET A 83 -10.11 0.11 5.48
CA MET A 83 -9.40 1.28 4.97
C MET A 83 -9.18 1.19 3.46
N GLN A 84 -8.82 0.02 2.92
CA GLN A 84 -8.68 -0.16 1.47
C GLN A 84 -10.01 0.04 0.75
N LEU A 85 -11.07 -0.66 1.18
CA LEU A 85 -12.41 -0.59 0.56
C LEU A 85 -12.98 0.83 0.59
N LYS A 86 -12.79 1.55 1.69
CA LYS A 86 -13.27 2.94 1.86
C LYS A 86 -12.55 3.95 0.95
N GLN A 87 -11.31 3.67 0.55
CA GLN A 87 -10.45 4.63 -0.13
C GLN A 87 -10.15 4.27 -1.58
N ILE A 88 -10.54 3.07 -2.05
CA ILE A 88 -10.21 2.56 -3.39
C ILE A 88 -10.75 3.45 -4.52
N HIS A 89 -11.94 4.02 -4.35
CA HIS A 89 -12.57 4.90 -5.35
C HIS A 89 -12.13 6.37 -5.23
N LYS A 90 -11.24 6.71 -4.29
CA LYS A 90 -10.84 8.09 -4.02
C LYS A 90 -9.49 8.41 -4.67
N SER A 91 -9.39 9.60 -5.23
CA SER A 91 -8.12 10.11 -5.76
C SER A 91 -7.08 10.25 -4.63
N LYS A 92 -5.79 10.19 -4.99
CA LYS A 92 -4.69 10.15 -3.99
C LYS A 92 -4.76 11.27 -2.95
N MET A 93 -5.19 12.47 -3.36
CA MET A 93 -5.32 13.67 -2.52
C MET A 93 -6.62 13.72 -1.71
N ALA A 94 -7.67 13.01 -2.13
CA ALA A 94 -8.97 12.98 -1.45
C ALA A 94 -9.07 11.91 -0.35
N ARG A 95 -8.02 11.11 -0.16
CA ARG A 95 -8.00 10.02 0.83
C ARG A 95 -7.92 10.58 2.25
N ARG A 96 -8.85 10.17 3.11
CA ARG A 96 -8.94 10.59 4.51
C ARG A 96 -8.79 9.39 5.43
N PHE A 97 -7.82 9.46 6.32
CA PHE A 97 -7.50 8.37 7.25
C PHE A 97 -7.89 8.73 8.69
N THR A 98 -8.43 7.76 9.43
CA THR A 98 -8.71 7.85 10.86
C THR A 98 -7.41 7.80 11.67
N LEU A 99 -7.48 8.03 12.99
CA LEU A 99 -6.28 7.96 13.84
C LEU A 99 -5.73 6.54 13.92
N ASP A 100 -6.59 5.53 14.11
CA ASP A 100 -6.20 4.12 14.21
C ASP A 100 -5.56 3.61 12.92
N GLU A 101 -6.13 3.97 11.77
CA GLU A 101 -5.57 3.67 10.45
C GLU A 101 -4.15 4.26 10.29
N LYS A 102 -3.95 5.50 10.75
CA LYS A 102 -2.64 6.15 10.73
C LYS A 102 -1.67 5.51 11.73
N LEU A 103 -2.15 5.08 12.89
CA LEU A 103 -1.33 4.42 13.91
C LEU A 103 -0.82 3.07 13.40
N MET A 104 -1.68 2.26 12.79
CA MET A 104 -1.30 1.02 12.13
C MET A 104 -0.27 1.27 11.01
N ALA A 105 -0.50 2.28 10.17
CA ALA A 105 0.47 2.66 9.14
C ALA A 105 1.81 3.15 9.71
N LEU A 106 1.78 3.89 10.82
CA LEU A 106 2.97 4.34 11.55
C LEU A 106 3.77 3.15 12.10
N LEU A 107 3.10 2.15 12.66
CA LEU A 107 3.74 0.92 13.15
C LEU A 107 4.51 0.20 12.02
N ILE A 108 3.86 0.00 10.87
CA ILE A 108 4.51 -0.64 9.70
C ILE A 108 5.72 0.19 9.24
N MET A 109 5.59 1.52 9.19
CA MET A 109 6.67 2.42 8.78
C MET A 109 7.87 2.38 9.75
N LYS A 110 7.61 2.33 11.06
CA LYS A 110 8.68 2.26 12.09
C LYS A 110 9.39 0.91 12.10
N GLN A 111 8.67 -0.19 11.79
CA GLN A 111 9.28 -1.51 11.64
C GLN A 111 10.13 -1.62 10.36
N SER A 112 9.59 -1.21 9.21
CA SER A 112 10.33 -1.24 7.94
C SER A 112 9.93 -0.07 7.03
N PRO A 113 10.74 1.01 6.97
CA PRO A 113 10.44 2.14 6.10
C PRO A 113 10.58 1.80 4.61
N LYS A 114 11.39 0.78 4.26
CA LYS A 114 11.55 0.32 2.86
C LYS A 114 10.30 -0.42 2.39
N SER A 115 9.80 -1.36 3.20
CA SER A 115 8.57 -2.10 2.90
C SER A 115 7.37 -1.16 2.83
N TYR A 116 7.31 -0.14 3.70
CA TYR A 116 6.26 0.86 3.65
C TYR A 116 6.21 1.62 2.31
N LYS A 117 7.35 2.02 1.75
CA LYS A 117 7.41 2.68 0.44
C LYS A 117 6.88 1.79 -0.70
N LEU A 118 7.09 0.49 -0.61
CA LEU A 118 6.56 -0.47 -1.58
C LEU A 118 5.04 -0.57 -1.43
N LEU A 119 4.56 -0.74 -0.20
CA LEU A 119 3.14 -0.86 0.10
C LEU A 119 2.36 0.41 -0.25
N GLU A 120 2.94 1.60 -0.05
CA GLU A 120 2.31 2.88 -0.40
C GLU A 120 2.02 3.02 -1.91
N LYS A 121 2.80 2.33 -2.76
CA LYS A 121 2.57 2.30 -4.21
C LYS A 121 1.43 1.39 -4.61
N MET A 122 1.24 0.29 -3.88
CA MET A 122 0.24 -0.74 -4.18
C MET A 122 -1.11 -0.47 -3.50
N PHE A 123 -1.09 0.07 -2.28
CA PHE A 123 -2.27 0.22 -1.43
C PHE A 123 -2.61 1.69 -1.15
N ALA A 124 -3.83 1.93 -0.71
CA ALA A 124 -4.26 3.20 -0.17
C ALA A 124 -3.73 3.40 1.25
N LEU A 125 -2.51 3.94 1.35
CA LEU A 125 -1.85 4.28 2.61
C LEU A 125 -1.64 5.79 2.79
N PRO A 126 -1.50 6.25 4.05
CA PRO A 126 -1.06 7.61 4.36
C PRO A 126 0.31 7.93 3.75
N SER A 127 0.58 9.21 3.49
CA SER A 127 1.92 9.61 3.05
C SER A 127 2.92 9.53 4.20
N LYS A 128 4.20 9.26 3.88
CA LYS A 128 5.30 9.35 4.87
C LYS A 128 5.31 10.70 5.60
N ARG A 129 5.05 11.80 4.89
CA ARG A 129 4.97 13.15 5.47
C ARG A 129 3.88 13.24 6.54
N THR A 130 2.73 12.64 6.28
CA THR A 130 1.61 12.58 7.25
C THR A 130 2.00 11.81 8.51
N LEU A 131 2.70 10.68 8.35
CA LEU A 131 3.14 9.85 9.47
C LEU A 131 4.25 10.52 10.30
N ASN A 132 5.17 11.24 9.66
CA ASN A 132 6.17 12.03 10.36
C ASN A 132 5.53 13.12 11.22
N ARG A 133 4.57 13.88 10.64
CA ARG A 133 3.79 14.88 11.40
C ARG A 133 2.99 14.27 12.55
N LEU A 134 2.53 13.02 12.40
CA LEU A 134 1.88 12.31 13.50
C LEU A 134 2.87 11.96 14.60
N SER A 135 4.07 11.49 14.22
CA SER A 135 5.15 11.17 15.16
C SER A 135 5.68 12.41 15.90
N GLU A 136 5.73 13.57 15.24
CA GLU A 136 6.16 14.85 15.82
C GLU A 136 5.23 15.36 16.93
N LYS A 137 3.95 14.94 16.91
CA LYS A 137 3.01 15.30 17.99
C LYS A 137 3.34 14.63 19.32
N VAL A 138 4.12 13.55 19.30
CA VAL A 138 4.55 12.87 20.51
C VAL A 138 5.76 13.63 21.07
N SER A 139 5.52 14.53 22.00
CA SER A 139 6.59 15.26 22.69
C SER A 139 7.29 14.34 23.69
N ILE A 140 8.54 13.99 23.42
CA ILE A 140 9.40 13.30 24.38
C ILE A 140 10.27 14.38 25.03
N GLN A 141 10.01 14.66 26.31
CA GLN A 141 10.80 15.60 27.09
C GLN A 141 12.02 14.90 27.70
N PRO A 142 13.13 15.62 27.94
CA PRO A 142 14.25 15.10 28.70
C PRO A 142 13.80 14.61 30.09
N GLY A 143 14.33 13.47 30.52
CA GLY A 143 13.94 12.81 31.76
C GLY A 143 13.01 11.61 31.53
N LEU A 144 12.39 11.16 32.62
CA LEU A 144 11.47 10.01 32.60
C LEU A 144 10.09 10.47 32.13
N ASN A 145 9.56 9.81 31.10
CA ASN A 145 8.21 10.10 30.62
C ASN A 145 7.17 9.42 31.52
N PRO A 146 6.37 10.17 32.31
CA PRO A 146 5.43 9.58 33.25
C PRO A 146 4.37 8.71 32.57
N LEU A 147 3.97 9.04 31.33
CA LEU A 147 2.98 8.28 30.57
C LEU A 147 3.46 6.86 30.26
N ILE A 148 4.76 6.69 30.02
CA ILE A 148 5.35 5.38 29.74
C ILE A 148 5.35 4.54 31.03
N PHE A 149 5.78 5.11 32.15
CA PHE A 149 5.77 4.42 33.44
C PHE A 149 4.35 4.10 33.93
N GLU A 150 3.39 4.98 33.72
CA GLU A 150 1.98 4.71 34.00
C GLU A 150 1.46 3.54 33.16
N HIS A 151 1.79 3.51 31.86
CA HIS A 151 1.40 2.41 31.00
C HIS A 151 2.04 1.08 31.43
N ILE A 152 3.35 1.10 31.74
CA ILE A 152 4.09 -0.06 32.22
C ILE A 152 3.47 -0.56 33.53
N SER A 153 3.29 0.30 34.54
CA SER A 153 2.69 -0.07 35.82
C SER A 153 1.29 -0.66 35.65
N ASN A 154 0.48 -0.13 34.74
CA ASN A 154 -0.84 -0.70 34.43
C ASN A 154 -0.75 -2.10 33.82
N THR A 155 0.25 -2.36 32.96
CA THR A 155 0.48 -3.70 32.40
C THR A 155 1.09 -4.69 33.40
N THR A 156 1.97 -4.23 34.30
CA THR A 156 2.67 -5.09 35.27
C THR A 156 1.85 -5.41 36.51
N LYS A 157 0.73 -4.72 36.76
CA LYS A 157 -0.22 -5.03 37.87
C LYS A 157 -0.61 -6.51 37.94
N LYS A 158 -0.71 -7.19 36.78
CA LYS A 158 -1.12 -8.60 36.69
C LYS A 158 0.05 -9.59 36.74
N TRP A 159 1.29 -9.11 36.80
CA TRP A 159 2.47 -9.97 36.72
C TRP A 159 2.82 -10.55 38.09
N ASP A 160 3.45 -11.73 38.07
CA ASP A 160 4.05 -12.33 39.25
C ASP A 160 5.30 -11.56 39.70
N THR A 161 5.65 -11.64 40.98
CA THR A 161 6.79 -10.92 41.58
C THR A 161 8.10 -11.22 40.84
N LYS A 162 8.31 -12.46 40.37
CA LYS A 162 9.51 -12.82 39.61
C LYS A 162 9.60 -12.13 38.25
N GLN A 163 8.47 -11.79 37.64
CA GLN A 163 8.40 -11.12 36.33
C GLN A 163 8.53 -9.60 36.43
N LYS A 164 8.35 -9.03 37.63
CA LYS A 164 8.50 -7.58 37.89
C LYS A 164 9.94 -7.15 38.12
N LEU A 165 10.82 -8.09 38.45
CA LEU A 165 12.24 -7.82 38.67
C LEU A 165 12.90 -7.49 37.32
N CYS A 166 13.43 -6.27 37.21
CA CYS A 166 14.20 -5.85 36.04
C CYS A 166 15.57 -5.31 36.45
N ILE A 167 16.51 -5.39 35.52
CA ILE A 167 17.85 -4.83 35.70
C ILE A 167 17.93 -3.60 34.80
N ILE A 168 18.15 -2.44 35.40
CA ILE A 168 18.45 -1.22 34.65
C ILE A 168 19.96 -1.20 34.45
N ARG A 169 20.39 -1.34 33.19
CA ARG A 169 21.79 -1.16 32.80
C ARG A 169 21.97 0.22 32.19
N PRO A 170 22.41 1.22 32.96
CA PRO A 170 22.80 2.49 32.38
C PRO A 170 24.15 2.30 31.65
N THR A 171 24.15 2.44 30.32
CA THR A 171 25.40 2.50 29.55
C THR A 171 25.96 3.92 29.63
N TYR A 172 26.58 4.26 30.75
CA TYR A 172 27.50 5.40 30.83
C TYR A 172 28.94 4.89 30.77
N LEU A 173 29.83 5.72 30.24
CA LEU A 173 31.24 5.45 30.02
C LEU A 173 31.89 4.73 31.22
N GLY A 174 32.33 3.49 31.02
CA GLY A 174 33.46 2.90 31.76
C GLY A 174 33.20 2.13 33.06
N GLU A 175 32.05 2.25 33.73
CA GLU A 175 31.80 1.49 34.97
C GLU A 175 30.40 0.87 35.00
N SER A 176 30.35 -0.46 35.07
CA SER A 176 29.11 -1.24 35.14
C SER A 176 28.67 -1.42 36.59
N GLU A 177 27.91 -0.46 37.12
CA GLU A 177 27.13 -0.66 38.34
C GLU A 177 25.73 -1.17 37.95
N TYR A 178 25.38 -2.38 38.40
CA TYR A 178 24.05 -2.95 38.19
C TYR A 178 23.13 -2.52 39.34
N ARG A 179 22.00 -1.88 39.02
CA ARG A 179 20.94 -1.62 40.02
C ARG A 179 19.72 -2.49 39.72
N LEU A 180 19.32 -3.26 40.72
CA LEU A 180 18.03 -3.95 40.76
C LEU A 180 16.94 -2.92 40.96
N CYS A 181 15.93 -2.93 40.10
CA CYS A 181 14.76 -2.08 40.22
C CYS A 181 13.49 -2.93 40.13
N GLU A 182 12.56 -2.68 41.05
CA GLU A 182 11.19 -3.19 40.97
C GLU A 182 10.33 -2.22 40.15
N VAL A 183 9.48 -2.78 39.30
CA VAL A 183 8.59 -2.08 38.35
C VAL A 183 7.14 -2.13 38.80
#